data_AF-A0ABD6EYH6-F1
#
_entry.id   AF-A0ABD6EYH6-F1
#
_cell.length_a   1.000
_cell.length_b   1.000
_cell.length_c   1.000
_cell.angle_alpha   90.00
_cell.angle_beta   90.00
_cell.angle_gamma   90.00
#
_symmetry.space_group_name_H-M   'P 1'
#
loop_
_entity.id
_entity.type
_entity.pdbx_description
1 polymer ?
#
loop_
_entity_poly.entity_id
_entity_poly.type
_entity_poly.pdbx_seq_one_letter_code
_entity_poly.pdbx_strand_id
1 'polypeptide(L)'
;LGVTASGNIGEDAAVFESVHGTAPDIAGQDKANPTALLLSAVMMLRYIDMPKYADKIENACFEAIKEGNEKTGDLGGKGSCSSFTADICSRIRDSD
;
A
#
# COMPACT_ATOMS: atom_id res chain seq x y z
N LEU A 1 -4.70 -11.78 2.01
CA LEU A 1 -3.41 -11.50 1.32
C LEU A 1 -3.29 -10.06 0.80
N GLY A 2 -4.36 -9.25 0.75
CA GLY A 2 -4.31 -7.86 0.24
C GLY A 2 -3.47 -6.85 1.04
N VAL A 3 -2.87 -7.26 2.17
CA VAL A 3 -2.13 -6.38 3.10
C VAL A 3 -0.68 -6.80 3.36
N THR A 4 -0.26 -7.96 2.88
CA THR A 4 1.07 -8.51 3.21
C THR A 4 2.07 -8.10 2.14
N ALA A 5 3.15 -7.45 2.55
CA ALA A 5 4.26 -7.09 1.69
C ALA A 5 5.21 -8.27 1.42
N SER A 6 6.00 -8.18 0.35
CA SER A 6 7.03 -9.16 0.01
C SER A 6 8.20 -8.52 -0.75
N GLY A 7 9.39 -9.11 -0.56
CA GLY A 7 10.59 -8.78 -1.31
C GLY A 7 11.45 -10.03 -1.52
N ASN A 8 11.90 -10.21 -2.76
CA ASN A 8 12.85 -11.24 -3.16
C ASN A 8 14.22 -10.59 -3.33
N ILE A 9 15.21 -11.08 -2.58
CA ILE A 9 16.58 -10.54 -2.59
C ILE A 9 17.48 -11.53 -3.33
N GLY A 10 18.13 -11.07 -4.40
CA GLY A 10 19.17 -11.77 -5.12
C GLY A 10 20.55 -11.18 -4.85
N GLU A 11 21.56 -11.75 -5.50
CA GLU A 11 22.96 -11.30 -5.38
C GLU A 11 23.17 -9.91 -5.96
N ASP A 12 22.63 -9.66 -7.17
CA ASP A 12 22.82 -8.40 -7.91
C ASP A 12 21.58 -7.51 -7.95
N ALA A 13 20.43 -8.01 -7.52
CA ALA A 13 19.14 -7.32 -7.66
C ALA A 13 18.14 -7.73 -6.58
N ALA A 14 17.16 -6.86 -6.33
CA ALA A 14 16.01 -7.13 -5.47
C ALA A 14 14.71 -6.77 -6.17
N VAL A 15 13.65 -7.55 -5.94
CA VAL A 15 12.30 -7.34 -6.50
C VAL A 15 11.29 -7.34 -5.36
N PHE A 16 10.51 -6.27 -5.25
CA PHE A 16 9.47 -6.11 -4.24
C PHE A 16 8.09 -6.21 -4.90
N GLU A 17 7.21 -7.05 -4.36
CA GLU A 17 5.97 -7.43 -5.04
C GLU A 17 4.81 -7.69 -4.07
N SER A 18 3.58 -7.66 -4.59
CA SER A 18 2.42 -8.14 -3.84
C SER A 18 2.36 -9.68 -3.84
N VAL A 19 1.94 -10.29 -2.74
CA VAL A 19 1.77 -11.77 -2.66
C VAL A 19 0.38 -12.27 -3.06
N HIS A 20 -0.58 -11.36 -3.25
CA HIS A 20 -1.92 -11.75 -3.67
C HIS A 20 -1.96 -12.03 -5.18
N GLY A 21 -2.97 -12.79 -5.62
CA GLY A 21 -3.22 -13.02 -7.05
C GLY A 21 -3.73 -11.78 -7.78
N THR A 22 -4.03 -11.93 -9.06
CA THR A 22 -4.44 -10.84 -9.97
C THR A 22 -5.86 -10.30 -9.75
N ALA A 23 -6.69 -11.01 -8.95
CA ALA A 23 -8.09 -10.67 -8.68
C ALA A 23 -8.91 -10.31 -9.95
N PRO A 24 -9.02 -11.25 -10.93
CA PRO A 24 -9.62 -10.96 -12.24
C PRO A 24 -11.11 -10.60 -12.17
N ASP A 25 -11.81 -11.03 -11.12
CA ASP A 25 -13.22 -10.75 -10.84
C ASP A 25 -13.51 -9.27 -10.52
N ILE A 26 -12.49 -8.53 -10.07
CA ILE A 26 -12.58 -7.08 -9.76
C ILE A 26 -11.64 -6.22 -10.61
N ALA A 27 -10.92 -6.83 -11.55
CA ALA A 27 -10.02 -6.11 -12.44
C ALA A 27 -10.76 -4.99 -13.21
N GLY A 28 -10.20 -3.78 -13.19
CA GLY A 28 -10.79 -2.61 -13.85
C GLY A 28 -12.00 -1.98 -13.14
N GLN A 29 -12.38 -2.45 -11.94
CA GLN A 29 -13.56 -1.95 -11.22
C GLN A 29 -13.25 -0.95 -10.10
N ASP A 30 -11.99 -0.52 -9.95
CA ASP A 30 -11.56 0.39 -8.87
C ASP A 30 -11.85 -0.14 -7.44
N LYS A 31 -11.87 -1.46 -7.25
CA LYS A 31 -12.16 -2.11 -5.95
C LYS A 31 -10.94 -2.70 -5.24
N ALA A 32 -9.81 -2.77 -5.93
CA ALA A 32 -8.61 -3.41 -5.41
C ALA A 32 -8.08 -2.67 -4.17
N ASN A 33 -7.50 -3.42 -3.23
CA ASN A 33 -6.76 -2.85 -2.11
C ASN A 33 -5.29 -2.65 -2.51
N PRO A 34 -4.77 -1.42 -2.53
CA PRO A 34 -3.38 -1.16 -2.91
C PRO A 34 -2.36 -1.47 -1.80
N THR A 35 -2.81 -1.81 -0.58
CA THR A 35 -1.97 -1.87 0.63
C THR A 35 -0.77 -2.80 0.48
N ALA A 36 -0.96 -4.05 0.02
CA ALA A 36 0.15 -5.01 -0.10
C ALA A 36 1.29 -4.49 -0.99
N LEU A 37 0.95 -4.00 -2.19
CA LEU A 37 1.96 -3.49 -3.12
C LEU A 37 2.61 -2.20 -2.60
N LEU A 38 1.82 -1.32 -1.97
CA LEU A 38 2.34 -0.11 -1.34
C LEU A 38 3.35 -0.43 -0.23
N LEU A 39 3.06 -1.39 0.64
CA LEU A 39 3.98 -1.80 1.71
C LEU A 39 5.21 -2.54 1.16
N SER A 40 5.10 -3.28 0.05
CA SER A 40 6.27 -3.80 -0.66
C SER A 40 7.15 -2.67 -1.21
N ALA A 41 6.56 -1.59 -1.71
CA ALA A 41 7.31 -0.39 -2.10
C ALA A 41 7.95 0.32 -0.89
N VAL A 42 7.28 0.34 0.27
CA VAL A 42 7.89 0.82 1.53
C VAL A 42 9.11 -0.03 1.90
N MET A 43 9.02 -1.36 1.81
CA MET A 43 10.17 -2.26 2.01
C MET A 43 11.31 -1.94 1.04
N MET A 44 11.00 -1.68 -0.23
CA MET A 44 11.98 -1.25 -1.23
C MET A 44 12.68 0.04 -0.83
N LEU A 45 11.92 1.07 -0.39
CA LEU A 45 12.50 2.34 0.06
C LEU A 45 13.47 2.13 1.24
N ARG A 46 13.13 1.25 2.18
CA ARG A 46 14.05 0.88 3.27
C ARG A 46 15.30 0.18 2.74
N TYR A 47 15.15 -0.70 1.75
CA TYR A 47 16.27 -1.43 1.13
C TYR A 47 17.26 -0.50 0.40
N ILE A 48 16.78 0.57 -0.23
CA ILE A 48 17.62 1.56 -0.93
C ILE A 48 18.04 2.76 -0.05
N ASP A 49 18.02 2.58 1.27
CA ASP A 49 18.45 3.56 2.27
C ASP A 49 17.67 4.90 2.22
N MET A 50 16.34 4.81 2.02
CA MET A 50 15.41 5.95 2.02
C MET A 50 14.37 5.86 3.16
N PRO A 51 14.77 5.69 4.43
CA PRO A 51 13.85 5.41 5.54
C PRO A 51 12.86 6.56 5.81
N LYS A 52 13.28 7.82 5.64
CA LYS A 52 12.40 8.99 5.85
C LYS A 52 11.12 8.91 5.00
N TYR A 53 11.25 8.51 3.74
CA TYR A 53 10.11 8.39 2.82
C TYR A 53 9.29 7.14 3.13
N ALA A 54 9.96 6.04 3.47
CA ALA A 54 9.32 4.80 3.89
C ALA A 54 8.41 5.03 5.12
N ASP A 55 8.94 5.63 6.18
CA ASP A 55 8.21 5.92 7.42
C ASP A 55 7.00 6.81 7.16
N LYS A 56 7.16 7.84 6.32
CA LYS A 56 6.08 8.77 5.99
C LYS A 56 4.91 8.06 5.30
N ILE A 57 5.21 7.22 4.30
CA ILE A 57 4.19 6.48 3.54
C ILE A 57 3.54 5.40 4.41
N GLU A 58 4.34 4.66 5.18
CA GLU A 58 3.87 3.59 6.07
C GLU A 58 2.92 4.14 7.14
N ASN A 59 3.31 5.22 7.81
CA ASN A 59 2.47 5.87 8.82
C ASN A 59 1.16 6.37 8.21
N ALA A 60 1.20 7.03 7.04
CA ALA A 60 -0.01 7.49 6.37
C ALA A 60 -0.94 6.33 5.97
N CYS A 61 -0.38 5.21 5.51
CA CYS A 61 -1.14 4.00 5.19
C CYS A 61 -1.80 3.41 6.44
N PHE A 62 -1.06 3.27 7.54
CA PHE A 62 -1.60 2.74 8.79
C PHE A 62 -2.68 3.64 9.40
N GLU A 63 -2.51 4.95 9.36
CA GLU A 63 -3.53 5.89 9.82
C GLU A 63 -4.78 5.87 8.92
N ALA A 64 -4.64 5.71 7.59
CA ALA A 64 -5.78 5.53 6.69
C ALA A 64 -6.55 4.22 7.00
N ILE A 65 -5.84 3.13 7.36
CA ILE A 65 -6.49 1.88 7.76
C ILE A 65 -7.21 2.04 9.11
N LYS A 66 -6.52 2.61 10.10
CA LYS A 66 -6.99 2.76 11.48
C LYS A 66 -8.18 3.73 11.58
N GLU A 67 -8.08 4.89 10.94
CA GLU A 67 -8.98 6.03 11.14
C GLU A 67 -9.79 6.40 9.89
N GLY A 68 -9.37 5.95 8.70
CA GLY A 68 -9.97 6.35 7.43
C GLY A 68 -11.34 5.71 7.16
N ASN A 69 -12.26 6.52 6.66
CA ASN A 69 -13.57 6.05 6.17
C ASN A 69 -13.50 5.44 4.76
N GLU A 70 -12.37 5.61 4.08
CA GLU A 70 -12.15 5.23 2.68
C GLU A 70 -11.54 3.83 2.51
N LYS A 71 -11.54 3.00 3.56
CA LYS A 71 -11.08 1.60 3.48
C LYS A 71 -11.78 0.86 2.33
N THR A 72 -11.02 0.07 1.60
CA THR A 72 -11.55 -0.82 0.56
C THR A 72 -12.40 -1.94 1.15
N GLY A 73 -13.22 -2.58 0.31
CA GLY A 73 -14.20 -3.57 0.76
C GLY A 73 -13.61 -4.80 1.45
N ASP A 74 -12.42 -5.24 1.05
CA ASP A 74 -11.69 -6.35 1.69
C ASP A 74 -11.19 -6.03 3.10
N LEU A 75 -11.05 -4.74 3.43
CA LEU A 75 -10.79 -4.24 4.79
C LEU A 75 -12.09 -3.93 5.57
N GLY A 76 -13.25 -4.31 5.02
CA GLY A 76 -14.57 -4.07 5.62
C GLY A 76 -15.11 -2.65 5.43
N GLY A 77 -14.48 -1.83 4.59
CA GLY A 77 -14.92 -0.47 4.31
C GLY A 77 -15.85 -0.37 3.09
N LYS A 78 -16.14 0.88 2.68
CA LYS A 78 -17.00 1.20 1.52
C LYS A 78 -16.26 2.05 0.47
N GLY A 79 -14.99 2.34 0.68
CA GLY A 79 -14.16 3.10 -0.23
C GLY A 79 -13.75 2.29 -1.47
N SER A 80 -13.22 3.00 -2.45
CA SER A 80 -12.64 2.45 -3.67
C SER A 80 -11.12 2.45 -3.58
N CYS A 81 -10.45 1.79 -4.53
CA CYS A 81 -8.99 1.84 -4.64
C CYS A 81 -8.52 3.31 -4.73
N SER A 82 -9.17 4.09 -5.59
CA SER A 82 -8.86 5.51 -5.77
C SER A 82 -9.14 6.36 -4.53
N SER A 83 -10.27 6.17 -3.85
CA SER A 83 -10.59 6.98 -2.65
C SER A 83 -9.66 6.65 -1.48
N PHE A 84 -9.32 5.37 -1.29
CA PHE A 84 -8.35 4.95 -0.29
C PHE A 84 -6.95 5.52 -0.59
N THR A 85 -6.52 5.47 -1.87
CA THR A 85 -5.25 6.05 -2.30
C THR A 85 -5.22 7.57 -2.08
N ALA A 86 -6.33 8.26 -2.34
CA ALA A 86 -6.46 9.69 -2.10
C ALA A 86 -6.33 10.06 -0.62
N ASP A 87 -6.94 9.30 0.29
CA ASP A 87 -6.83 9.48 1.75
C ASP A 87 -5.38 9.35 2.23
N ILE A 88 -4.68 8.30 1.78
CA ILE A 88 -3.25 8.12 2.07
C ILE A 88 -2.44 9.31 1.55
N CYS A 89 -2.70 9.76 0.33
CA CYS A 89 -2.00 10.91 -0.25
C CYS A 89 -2.25 12.22 0.51
N SER A 90 -3.45 12.47 1.03
CA SER A 90 -3.70 13.64 1.90
C SER A 90 -2.88 13.57 3.18
N ARG A 91 -2.85 12.42 3.85
CA ARG A 91 -2.08 12.25 5.10
C ARG A 91 -0.57 12.42 4.89
N ILE A 92 -0.06 12.01 3.73
CA ILE A 92 1.34 12.30 3.35
C ILE A 92 1.57 13.81 3.17
N ARG A 93 0.63 14.56 2.58
CA ARG A 93 0.79 16.01 2.43
C ARG A 93 0.70 16.77 3.76
N ASP A 94 -0.11 16.28 4.68
CA ASP A 94 -0.39 16.95 5.96
C ASP A 94 0.66 16.62 7.05
N SER A 95 1.62 15.75 6.76
CA SER A 95 2.68 15.31 7.69
C SER A 95 4.04 16.01 7.51
N ASP A 96 4.09 17.07 6.69
CA ASP A 96 5.23 18.01 6.58
C ASP A 96 5.03 19.24 7.47
#